data_AF-A0A7S3P9A4-F1
#
_entry.id   AF-A0A7S3P9A4-F1
#
_cell.length_a   1.000
_cell.length_b   1.000
_cell.length_c   1.000
_cell.angle_alpha   90.00
_cell.angle_beta   90.00
_cell.angle_gamma   90.00
#
_symmetry.space_group_name_H-M   'P 1'
#
loop_
_entity.id
_entity.type
_entity.pdbx_description
1 polymer ?
#
loop_
_entity_poly.entity_id
_entity_poly.type
_entity_poly.pdbx_seq_one_letter_code
_entity_poly.pdbx_strand_id
1 'polypeptide(L)'
;SPSPPVRAEVIMGELWKADRATYAPLLGEAATSPCRLTQLRQDAIREILVRHKCYEDDPSKQEEITQQAFDVWATARHDAIPTNMAQHVVETLTKLRQSLNNKMDDNVIIGAITDGNSDPMRVECLRPFFDFVVNAESVGVGKPDPRVYLQAMQQVTRTLADGGDGVYSIQEDQVGSWWVHVGDDFVKDIVAAKNMGMRTVWARELVQSKTKDDDKALATKKPERTVEDLVKQVSSLKVVQMQVGAEDYLAESLREEFADAVIDSFADLADVLMEWHA
;
A
#
# COMPACT_ATOMS: atom_id res chain seq x y z
N SER A 1 19.10 37.00 -8.80
CA SER A 1 19.46 35.75 -8.11
C SER A 1 18.60 34.64 -8.65
N PRO A 2 19.12 33.42 -8.88
CA PRO A 2 18.27 32.29 -9.21
C PRO A 2 17.26 32.08 -8.07
N SER A 3 16.02 31.74 -8.41
CA SER A 3 15.00 31.34 -7.44
C SER A 3 15.52 30.16 -6.61
N PRO A 4 15.16 30.08 -5.32
CA PRO A 4 15.57 28.96 -4.48
C PRO A 4 15.09 27.63 -5.09
N PRO A 5 15.86 26.54 -4.95
CA PRO A 5 15.45 25.24 -5.48
C PRO A 5 14.12 24.82 -4.85
N VAL A 6 13.14 24.53 -5.70
CA VAL A 6 11.82 24.04 -5.27
C VAL A 6 11.90 22.53 -5.15
N ARG A 7 11.37 22.00 -4.04
CA ARG A 7 11.28 20.56 -3.81
C ARG A 7 10.33 19.92 -4.83
N ALA A 8 10.70 18.75 -5.36
CA ALA A 8 9.89 18.02 -6.33
C ALA A 8 8.48 17.72 -5.79
N GLU A 9 8.34 17.43 -4.50
CA GLU A 9 7.04 17.12 -3.88
C GLU A 9 6.08 18.33 -3.86
N VAL A 10 6.62 19.56 -3.82
CA VAL A 10 5.82 20.78 -3.93
C VAL A 10 5.23 20.88 -5.33
N ILE A 11 6.07 20.65 -6.36
CA ILE A 11 5.65 20.68 -7.76
C ILE A 11 4.64 19.57 -8.05
N MET A 12 4.85 18.36 -7.54
CA MET A 12 3.87 17.28 -7.61
C MET A 12 2.51 17.72 -7.04
N GLY A 13 2.51 18.45 -5.92
CA GLY A 13 1.28 18.97 -5.31
C GLY A 13 0.59 20.05 -6.16
N GLU A 14 1.35 20.87 -6.89
CA GLU A 14 0.82 21.86 -7.84
C GLU A 14 0.20 21.16 -9.06
N LEU A 15 0.93 20.23 -9.68
CA LEU A 15 0.48 19.45 -10.83
C LEU A 15 -0.79 18.66 -10.51
N TRP A 16 -0.82 17.99 -9.36
CA TRP A 16 -2.00 17.25 -8.90
C TRP A 16 -3.25 18.14 -8.75
N LYS A 17 -3.08 19.36 -8.22
CA LYS A 17 -4.20 20.30 -8.05
C LYS A 17 -4.66 20.91 -9.36
N ALA A 18 -3.75 21.07 -10.32
CA ALA A 18 -4.04 21.63 -11.63
C ALA A 18 -4.84 20.65 -12.51
N ASP A 19 -4.52 19.36 -12.46
CA ASP A 19 -5.19 18.33 -13.26
C ASP A 19 -5.17 16.97 -12.54
N ARG A 20 -6.26 16.67 -11.83
CA ARG A 20 -6.40 15.37 -11.14
C ARG A 20 -6.63 14.22 -12.11
N ALA A 21 -7.30 14.47 -13.22
CA ALA A 21 -7.67 13.43 -14.18
C ALA A 21 -6.44 12.81 -14.84
N THR A 22 -5.38 13.58 -15.08
CA THR A 22 -4.11 13.05 -15.60
C THR A 22 -3.49 11.99 -14.68
N TYR A 23 -3.55 12.20 -13.36
CA TYR A 23 -2.89 11.35 -12.36
C TYR A 23 -3.81 10.34 -11.65
N ALA A 24 -5.12 10.46 -11.83
CA ALA A 24 -6.14 9.55 -11.31
C ALA A 24 -7.30 9.39 -12.32
N PRO A 25 -7.06 8.81 -13.50
CA PRO A 25 -7.99 8.87 -14.64
C PRO A 25 -9.35 8.23 -14.38
N LEU A 26 -9.43 7.24 -13.49
CA LEU A 26 -10.68 6.55 -13.19
C LEU A 26 -11.60 7.33 -12.24
N LEU A 27 -11.03 8.21 -11.43
CA LEU A 27 -11.77 9.01 -10.44
C LEU A 27 -11.87 10.48 -10.85
N GLY A 28 -10.96 10.97 -11.69
CA GLY A 28 -10.92 12.35 -12.15
C GLY A 28 -10.89 13.33 -10.97
N GLU A 29 -11.76 14.33 -11.02
CA GLU A 29 -11.88 15.35 -9.97
C GLU A 29 -12.28 14.80 -8.59
N ALA A 30 -13.00 13.68 -8.55
CA ALA A 30 -13.42 13.04 -7.31
C ALA A 30 -12.25 12.36 -6.56
N ALA A 31 -11.09 12.21 -7.20
CA ALA A 31 -9.93 11.60 -6.60
C ALA A 31 -9.38 12.43 -5.43
N THR A 32 -9.10 11.76 -4.31
CA THR A 32 -8.48 12.36 -3.13
C THR A 32 -6.95 12.22 -3.13
N SER A 33 -6.41 11.28 -3.90
CA SER A 33 -4.99 11.03 -4.08
C SER A 33 -4.66 10.54 -5.50
N PRO A 34 -3.44 10.83 -6.03
CA PRO A 34 -3.00 10.31 -7.32
C PRO A 34 -2.70 8.80 -7.26
N CYS A 35 -2.96 8.09 -8.35
CA CYS A 35 -2.55 6.68 -8.52
C CYS A 35 -1.37 6.53 -9.49
N ARG A 36 -1.21 7.43 -10.47
CA ARG A 36 -0.09 7.46 -11.43
C ARG A 36 1.11 8.23 -10.87
N LEU A 37 1.70 7.70 -9.80
CA LEU A 37 2.79 8.35 -9.08
C LEU A 37 4.10 8.42 -9.87
N THR A 38 4.35 7.50 -10.79
CA THR A 38 5.50 7.54 -11.70
C THR A 38 5.38 8.73 -12.63
N GLN A 39 4.24 8.86 -13.33
CA GLN A 39 3.97 10.00 -14.20
C GLN A 39 4.07 11.32 -13.45
N LEU A 40 3.46 11.42 -12.27
CA LEU A 40 3.48 12.65 -11.47
C LEU A 40 4.90 13.06 -11.07
N ARG A 41 5.78 12.11 -10.77
CA ARG A 41 7.19 12.39 -10.45
C ARG A 41 7.98 12.81 -11.69
N GLN A 42 7.76 12.14 -12.81
CA GLN A 42 8.41 12.49 -14.08
C GLN A 42 7.99 13.89 -14.53
N ASP A 43 6.70 14.22 -14.46
CA ASP A 43 6.21 15.55 -14.80
C ASP A 43 6.76 16.63 -13.85
N ALA A 44 6.89 16.32 -12.56
CA ALA A 44 7.51 17.23 -11.61
C ALA A 44 9.00 17.47 -11.92
N ILE A 45 9.74 16.44 -12.31
CA ILE A 45 11.13 16.58 -12.77
C ILE A 45 11.19 17.42 -14.05
N ARG A 46 10.31 17.15 -15.02
CA ARG A 46 10.23 17.91 -16.27
C ARG A 46 9.93 19.38 -16.02
N GLU A 47 9.01 19.68 -15.10
CA GLU A 47 8.68 21.04 -14.69
C GLU A 47 9.87 21.76 -14.03
N ILE A 48 10.72 21.05 -13.27
CA ILE A 48 11.99 21.63 -12.77
C ILE A 48 12.90 22.00 -13.95
N LEU A 49 13.07 21.11 -14.94
CA LEU A 49 13.91 21.40 -16.11
C LEU A 49 13.40 22.65 -16.86
N VAL A 50 12.08 22.76 -17.06
CA VAL A 50 11.45 23.91 -17.71
C VAL A 50 11.66 25.20 -16.91
N ARG A 51 11.39 25.20 -15.60
CA ARG A 51 11.57 26.38 -14.73
C ARG A 51 13.01 26.90 -14.72
N HIS A 52 13.98 25.99 -14.85
CA HIS A 52 15.40 26.31 -14.87
C HIS A 52 15.99 26.47 -16.27
N LYS A 53 15.15 26.44 -17.32
CA LYS A 53 15.56 26.61 -18.71
C LYS A 53 16.60 25.57 -19.17
N CYS A 54 16.52 24.36 -18.62
CA CYS A 54 17.39 23.27 -18.99
C CYS A 54 16.90 22.65 -20.30
N TYR A 55 17.76 22.62 -21.32
CA TYR A 55 17.47 21.98 -22.60
C TYR A 55 16.19 22.53 -23.28
N GLU A 56 15.92 23.84 -23.19
CA GLU A 56 14.68 24.47 -23.73
C GLU A 56 14.42 24.12 -25.20
N ASP A 57 15.48 24.05 -26.01
CA ASP A 57 15.39 23.76 -27.45
C ASP A 57 15.47 22.26 -27.78
N ASP A 58 15.55 21.38 -26.78
CA ASP A 58 15.71 19.93 -26.96
C ASP A 58 14.75 19.12 -26.07
N PRO A 59 13.47 18.98 -26.47
CA PRO A 59 12.47 18.20 -25.73
C PRO A 59 12.86 16.73 -25.56
N SER A 60 13.55 16.15 -26.54
CA SER A 60 14.04 14.77 -26.46
C SER A 60 15.07 14.63 -25.34
N LYS A 61 15.96 15.61 -25.18
CA LYS A 61 16.93 15.62 -24.08
C LYS A 61 16.26 15.84 -22.72
N GLN A 62 15.22 16.67 -22.64
CA GLN A 62 14.43 16.82 -21.41
C GLN A 62 13.79 15.51 -20.99
N GLU A 63 13.25 14.75 -21.93
CA GLU A 63 12.65 13.44 -21.66
C GLU A 63 13.70 12.43 -21.18
N GLU A 64 14.83 12.35 -21.89
CA GLU A 64 15.94 11.46 -21.52
C GLU A 64 16.44 11.74 -20.09
N ILE A 65 16.68 13.00 -19.75
CA ILE A 65 17.15 13.41 -18.42
C ILE A 65 16.07 13.18 -17.36
N THR A 66 14.80 13.40 -17.68
CA THR A 66 13.67 13.13 -16.78
C THR A 66 13.62 11.65 -16.42
N GLN A 67 13.72 10.77 -17.42
CA GLN A 67 13.73 9.33 -17.21
C GLN A 67 14.94 8.90 -16.37
N GLN A 68 16.14 9.36 -16.71
CA GLN A 68 17.36 9.04 -15.95
C GLN A 68 17.28 9.49 -14.48
N ALA A 69 16.80 10.71 -14.23
CA ALA A 69 16.64 11.24 -12.87
C ALA A 69 15.59 10.44 -12.08
N PHE A 70 14.47 10.08 -12.71
CA PHE A 70 13.47 9.21 -12.11
C PHE A 70 14.04 7.83 -11.77
N ASP A 71 14.80 7.22 -12.68
CA ASP A 71 15.37 5.89 -12.47
C ASP A 71 16.37 5.84 -11.31
N VAL A 72 17.19 6.90 -11.15
CA VAL A 72 18.08 7.05 -9.98
C VAL A 72 17.28 7.10 -8.69
N TRP A 73 16.22 7.93 -8.64
CA TRP A 73 15.35 8.02 -7.46
C TRP A 73 14.62 6.70 -7.19
N ALA A 74 14.08 6.06 -8.23
CA ALA A 74 13.34 4.82 -8.12
C ALA A 74 14.23 3.69 -7.61
N THR A 75 15.47 3.61 -8.08
CA THR A 75 16.47 2.63 -7.62
C THR A 75 16.77 2.86 -6.14
N ALA A 76 17.13 4.09 -5.76
CA ALA A 76 17.41 4.43 -4.37
C ALA A 76 16.23 4.15 -3.42
N ARG A 77 14.99 4.35 -3.89
CA ARG A 77 13.78 4.00 -3.15
C ARG A 77 13.65 2.50 -2.89
N HIS A 78 13.98 1.64 -3.87
CA HIS A 78 13.94 0.18 -3.67
C HIS A 78 15.09 -0.29 -2.77
N ASP A 79 16.29 0.27 -2.95
CA ASP A 79 17.47 -0.06 -2.16
C ASP A 79 17.32 0.29 -0.67
N ALA A 80 16.44 1.26 -0.35
CA ALA A 80 16.10 1.61 1.02
C ALA A 80 15.16 0.61 1.71
N ILE A 81 14.46 -0.28 0.97
CA ILE A 81 13.47 -1.18 1.56
C ILE A 81 14.10 -2.15 2.57
N PRO A 82 15.19 -2.87 2.27
CA PRO A 82 15.76 -3.85 3.20
C PRO A 82 16.18 -3.28 4.56
N THR A 83 16.50 -1.98 4.62
CA THR A 83 16.94 -1.29 5.84
C THR A 83 15.81 -0.58 6.58
N ASN A 84 14.62 -0.45 5.96
CA ASN A 84 13.48 0.30 6.53
C ASN A 84 12.18 -0.52 6.62
N MET A 85 12.17 -1.78 6.17
CA MET A 85 11.03 -2.67 6.38
C MET A 85 10.87 -3.06 7.86
N ALA A 86 9.70 -3.60 8.21
CA ALA A 86 9.46 -4.13 9.56
C ALA A 86 10.52 -5.18 9.94
N GLN A 87 10.72 -5.36 11.24
CA GLN A 87 11.65 -6.37 11.73
C GLN A 87 11.13 -7.77 11.40
N HIS A 88 12.06 -8.69 11.19
CA HIS A 88 11.77 -10.11 10.95
C HIS A 88 10.95 -10.43 9.70
N VAL A 89 10.77 -9.50 8.75
CA VAL A 89 9.97 -9.73 7.53
C VAL A 89 10.44 -10.95 6.74
N VAL A 90 11.74 -11.08 6.49
CA VAL A 90 12.31 -12.18 5.69
C VAL A 90 12.15 -13.51 6.44
N GLU A 91 12.39 -13.51 7.75
CA GLU A 91 12.26 -14.67 8.62
C GLU A 91 10.80 -15.14 8.70
N THR A 92 9.85 -14.23 8.88
CA THR A 92 8.41 -14.52 8.89
C THR A 92 7.95 -15.10 7.55
N LEU A 93 8.30 -14.46 6.42
CA LEU A 93 7.92 -14.95 5.09
C LEU A 93 8.54 -16.33 4.79
N THR A 94 9.76 -16.56 5.25
CA THR A 94 10.42 -17.88 5.17
C THR A 94 9.65 -18.91 5.99
N LYS A 95 9.30 -18.59 7.24
CA LYS A 95 8.52 -19.47 8.13
C LYS A 95 7.15 -19.79 7.52
N LEU A 96 6.48 -18.81 6.90
CA LEU A 96 5.20 -19.00 6.21
C LEU A 96 5.32 -19.97 5.04
N ARG A 97 6.27 -19.74 4.12
CA ARG A 97 6.50 -20.63 2.97
C ARG A 97 6.87 -22.04 3.43
N GLN A 98 7.68 -22.20 4.46
CA GLN A 98 8.06 -23.53 4.97
C GLN A 98 6.93 -24.23 5.72
N SER A 99 6.20 -23.52 6.59
CA SER A 99 5.28 -24.15 7.53
C SER A 99 3.93 -24.46 6.90
N LEU A 100 3.44 -23.60 5.99
CA LEU A 100 2.16 -23.80 5.34
C LEU A 100 2.27 -24.74 4.13
N ASN A 101 3.34 -24.65 3.33
CA ASN A 101 3.54 -25.57 2.19
C ASN A 101 3.82 -27.01 2.63
N ASN A 102 4.34 -27.24 3.84
CA ASN A 102 4.53 -28.59 4.37
C ASN A 102 3.23 -29.22 4.90
N LYS A 103 2.19 -28.41 5.17
CA LYS A 103 0.90 -28.87 5.69
C LYS A 103 -0.18 -28.98 4.61
N MET A 104 -0.12 -28.13 3.59
CA MET A 104 -1.02 -28.19 2.44
C MET A 104 -0.33 -28.97 1.31
N ASP A 105 -1.03 -29.92 0.69
CA ASP A 105 -0.61 -30.49 -0.60
C ASP A 105 -0.56 -29.42 -1.73
N ASP A 106 -1.03 -28.19 -1.45
CA ASP A 106 -1.00 -27.01 -2.32
C ASP A 106 -0.08 -25.90 -1.75
N ASN A 107 0.64 -25.20 -2.63
CA ASN A 107 1.47 -24.05 -2.23
C ASN A 107 0.60 -22.85 -1.83
N VAL A 108 0.92 -22.20 -0.71
CA VAL A 108 0.33 -20.90 -0.37
C VAL A 108 0.77 -19.84 -1.37
N ILE A 109 -0.21 -19.10 -1.91
CA ILE A 109 0.03 -17.95 -2.78
C ILE A 109 0.16 -16.69 -1.94
N ILE A 110 1.25 -15.95 -2.13
CA ILE A 110 1.55 -14.71 -1.43
C ILE A 110 1.63 -13.59 -2.48
N GLY A 111 0.74 -12.60 -2.36
CA GLY A 111 0.71 -11.43 -3.23
C GLY A 111 0.94 -10.13 -2.48
N ALA A 112 1.43 -9.10 -3.19
CA ALA A 112 1.51 -7.74 -2.67
C ALA A 112 0.47 -6.83 -3.35
N ILE A 113 -0.29 -6.07 -2.55
CA ILE A 113 -1.25 -5.05 -3.02
C ILE A 113 -0.83 -3.67 -2.51
N THR A 114 -0.38 -2.78 -3.42
CA THR A 114 0.25 -1.51 -3.05
C THR A 114 -0.50 -0.28 -3.58
N ASP A 115 -0.56 0.80 -2.79
CA ASP A 115 -1.24 2.07 -3.12
C ASP A 115 -0.47 2.97 -4.11
N GLY A 116 0.65 2.50 -4.66
CA GLY A 116 1.51 3.30 -5.51
C GLY A 116 2.14 2.49 -6.63
N ASN A 117 3.45 2.63 -6.77
CA ASN A 117 4.27 1.98 -7.80
C ASN A 117 5.34 1.05 -7.19
N SER A 118 5.15 0.66 -5.91
CA SER A 118 6.11 -0.20 -5.21
C SER A 118 5.94 -1.63 -5.67
N ASP A 119 7.07 -2.31 -5.89
CA ASP A 119 7.12 -3.70 -6.31
C ASP A 119 8.17 -4.46 -5.48
N PRO A 120 7.76 -5.28 -4.50
CA PRO A 120 8.70 -6.07 -3.69
C PRO A 120 9.43 -7.13 -4.49
N MET A 121 8.95 -7.52 -5.68
CA MET A 121 9.66 -8.46 -6.56
C MET A 121 10.91 -7.84 -7.20
N ARG A 122 11.06 -6.51 -7.14
CA ARG A 122 12.30 -5.81 -7.52
C ARG A 122 13.34 -5.78 -6.40
N VAL A 123 12.97 -6.16 -5.19
CA VAL A 123 13.87 -6.20 -4.03
C VAL A 123 14.39 -7.62 -3.86
N GLU A 124 15.70 -7.83 -4.01
CA GLU A 124 16.30 -9.17 -4.08
C GLU A 124 15.93 -10.08 -2.91
N CYS A 125 15.99 -9.55 -1.67
CA CYS A 125 15.67 -10.33 -0.48
C CYS A 125 14.17 -10.61 -0.28
N LEU A 126 13.27 -9.93 -1.00
CA LEU A 126 11.82 -10.12 -0.91
C LEU A 126 11.26 -10.91 -2.10
N ARG A 127 11.88 -10.79 -3.27
CA ARG A 127 11.43 -11.39 -4.54
C ARG A 127 11.03 -12.86 -4.44
N PRO A 128 11.76 -13.75 -3.74
CA PRO A 128 11.40 -15.17 -3.69
C PRO A 128 10.08 -15.46 -2.98
N PHE A 129 9.54 -14.50 -2.20
CA PHE A 129 8.36 -14.74 -1.37
C PHE A 129 7.05 -14.33 -2.03
N PHE A 130 7.05 -13.53 -3.10
CA PHE A 130 5.83 -13.02 -3.74
C PHE A 130 5.59 -13.69 -5.08
N ASP A 131 4.38 -14.21 -5.29
CA ASP A 131 3.93 -14.85 -6.53
C ASP A 131 3.36 -13.81 -7.51
N PHE A 132 2.83 -12.69 -7.00
CA PHE A 132 2.34 -11.59 -7.82
C PHE A 132 2.36 -10.25 -7.08
N VAL A 133 2.26 -9.17 -7.85
CA VAL A 133 2.10 -7.80 -7.35
C VAL A 133 0.96 -7.11 -8.10
N VAL A 134 0.08 -6.45 -7.35
CA VAL A 134 -0.92 -5.52 -7.86
C VAL A 134 -0.62 -4.15 -7.26
N ASN A 135 -0.51 -3.14 -8.12
CA ASN A 135 -0.18 -1.79 -7.70
C ASN A 135 -1.22 -0.79 -8.24
N ALA A 136 -1.49 0.26 -7.47
CA ALA A 136 -2.52 1.24 -7.80
C ALA A 136 -2.27 1.94 -9.14
N GLU A 137 -1.01 2.09 -9.53
CA GLU A 137 -0.63 2.70 -10.80
C GLU A 137 -1.14 1.90 -12.00
N SER A 138 -0.99 0.57 -11.97
CA SER A 138 -1.46 -0.33 -13.04
C SER A 138 -2.98 -0.50 -13.04
N VAL A 139 -3.62 -0.45 -11.88
CA VAL A 139 -5.09 -0.56 -11.75
C VAL A 139 -5.79 0.77 -12.06
N GLY A 140 -5.13 1.91 -11.81
CA GLY A 140 -5.71 3.24 -11.95
C GLY A 140 -6.49 3.73 -10.72
N VAL A 141 -6.50 2.96 -9.63
CA VAL A 141 -7.02 3.31 -8.30
C VAL A 141 -6.24 2.57 -7.23
N GLY A 142 -6.18 3.13 -6.02
CA GLY A 142 -5.58 2.50 -4.84
C GLY A 142 -6.62 2.04 -3.83
N LYS A 143 -6.17 1.40 -2.75
CA LYS A 143 -7.03 1.05 -1.62
C LYS A 143 -7.64 2.33 -1.00
N PRO A 144 -8.90 2.31 -0.54
CA PRO A 144 -9.76 1.15 -0.29
C PRO A 144 -10.64 0.71 -1.47
N ASP A 145 -10.36 1.15 -2.72
CA ASP A 145 -11.21 0.81 -3.86
C ASP A 145 -11.20 -0.70 -4.15
N PRO A 146 -12.37 -1.38 -4.26
CA PRO A 146 -12.42 -2.84 -4.41
C PRO A 146 -11.70 -3.34 -5.67
N ARG A 147 -11.56 -2.50 -6.71
CA ARG A 147 -10.92 -2.90 -7.98
C ARG A 147 -9.49 -3.42 -7.81
N VAL A 148 -8.73 -2.95 -6.81
CA VAL A 148 -7.36 -3.45 -6.59
C VAL A 148 -7.36 -4.88 -6.06
N TYR A 149 -8.33 -5.23 -5.22
CA TYR A 149 -8.48 -6.58 -4.68
C TYR A 149 -9.04 -7.53 -5.75
N LEU A 150 -10.00 -7.07 -6.54
CA LEU A 150 -10.51 -7.84 -7.68
C LEU A 150 -9.39 -8.16 -8.69
N GLN A 151 -8.51 -7.21 -8.96
CA GLN A 151 -7.33 -7.46 -9.78
C GLN A 151 -6.38 -8.48 -9.15
N ALA A 152 -6.20 -8.44 -7.82
CA ALA A 152 -5.37 -9.40 -7.10
C ALA A 152 -5.95 -10.82 -7.16
N MET A 153 -7.27 -10.97 -7.05
CA MET A 153 -7.95 -12.26 -7.25
C MET A 153 -7.74 -12.82 -8.66
N GLN A 154 -7.77 -11.96 -9.69
CA GLN A 154 -7.46 -12.39 -11.05
C GLN A 154 -6.02 -12.90 -11.18
N GLN A 155 -5.06 -12.34 -10.43
CA GLN A 155 -3.69 -12.87 -10.41
C GLN A 155 -3.65 -14.24 -9.74
N VAL A 156 -4.34 -14.43 -8.60
CA VAL A 156 -4.46 -15.74 -7.93
C VAL A 156 -5.03 -16.79 -8.88
N THR A 157 -6.13 -16.48 -9.57
CA THR A 157 -6.71 -17.36 -10.61
C THR A 157 -5.68 -17.77 -11.65
N ARG A 158 -4.86 -16.84 -12.15
CA ARG A 158 -3.83 -17.13 -13.15
C ARG A 158 -2.74 -18.02 -12.56
N THR A 159 -2.26 -17.72 -11.36
CA THR A 159 -1.26 -18.53 -10.66
C THR A 159 -1.73 -19.97 -10.44
N LEU A 160 -3.02 -20.17 -10.12
CA LEU A 160 -3.61 -21.51 -9.98
C LEU A 160 -3.83 -22.20 -11.33
N ALA A 161 -4.20 -21.46 -12.38
CA ALA A 161 -4.41 -21.99 -13.73
C ALA A 161 -3.09 -22.36 -14.44
N ASP A 162 -1.98 -21.68 -14.16
CA ASP A 162 -0.66 -22.07 -14.70
C ASP A 162 -0.20 -23.45 -14.16
N GLY A 163 -0.89 -24.00 -13.16
CA GLY A 163 -0.71 -25.37 -12.63
C GLY A 163 -1.64 -26.45 -13.22
N GLY A 164 -2.60 -26.12 -14.11
CA GLY A 164 -3.50 -27.09 -14.76
C GLY A 164 -4.57 -26.47 -15.70
N ASP A 165 -5.21 -27.29 -16.54
CA ASP A 165 -6.18 -26.88 -17.61
C ASP A 165 -7.48 -26.17 -17.13
N GLY A 166 -7.56 -25.73 -15.89
CA GLY A 166 -8.76 -25.15 -15.27
C GLY A 166 -8.78 -23.62 -15.28
N VAL A 167 -9.84 -23.03 -15.86
CA VAL A 167 -10.17 -21.62 -15.64
C VAL A 167 -10.85 -21.49 -14.27
N TYR A 168 -10.07 -21.14 -13.24
CA TYR A 168 -10.60 -20.86 -11.90
C TYR A 168 -11.27 -19.48 -11.85
N SER A 169 -12.59 -19.40 -12.10
CA SER A 169 -13.32 -18.14 -11.92
C SER A 169 -13.64 -17.95 -10.43
N ILE A 170 -12.88 -17.10 -9.73
CA ILE A 170 -13.22 -16.68 -8.37
C ILE A 170 -14.24 -15.54 -8.48
N GLN A 171 -15.49 -15.81 -8.09
CA GLN A 171 -16.52 -14.76 -8.03
C GLN A 171 -16.25 -13.82 -6.84
N GLU A 172 -16.73 -12.58 -6.93
CA GLU A 172 -16.48 -11.53 -5.92
C GLU A 172 -17.02 -11.91 -4.53
N ASP A 173 -18.09 -12.70 -4.48
CA ASP A 173 -18.70 -13.24 -3.25
C ASP A 173 -17.97 -14.48 -2.70
N GLN A 174 -16.97 -15.01 -3.43
CA GLN A 174 -16.26 -16.24 -3.09
C GLN A 174 -14.85 -16.03 -2.53
N VAL A 175 -14.41 -14.79 -2.28
CA VAL A 175 -13.10 -14.54 -1.64
C VAL A 175 -13.01 -15.21 -0.27
N GLY A 176 -14.12 -15.20 0.49
CA GLY A 176 -14.32 -15.97 1.71
C GLY A 176 -13.16 -15.94 2.72
N SER A 177 -13.18 -16.91 3.64
CA SER A 177 -12.20 -17.01 4.72
C SER A 177 -10.84 -17.59 4.29
N TRP A 178 -10.64 -17.92 3.01
CA TRP A 178 -9.39 -18.48 2.50
C TRP A 178 -8.40 -17.39 2.08
N TRP A 179 -8.87 -16.16 1.85
CA TRP A 179 -8.02 -15.00 1.69
C TRP A 179 -7.71 -14.35 3.04
N VAL A 180 -6.44 -14.10 3.30
CA VAL A 180 -5.98 -13.29 4.43
C VAL A 180 -5.28 -12.03 3.91
N HIS A 181 -5.83 -10.86 4.24
CA HIS A 181 -5.19 -9.59 3.95
C HIS A 181 -4.45 -9.06 5.17
N VAL A 182 -3.19 -8.66 4.98
CA VAL A 182 -2.32 -8.15 6.03
C VAL A 182 -1.89 -6.74 5.64
N GLY A 183 -2.08 -5.77 6.53
CA GLY A 183 -1.71 -4.37 6.27
C GLY A 183 -1.66 -3.51 7.52
N ASP A 184 -1.07 -2.32 7.38
CA ASP A 184 -0.85 -1.37 8.48
C ASP A 184 -1.92 -0.25 8.53
N ASP A 185 -2.54 0.08 7.39
CA ASP A 185 -3.59 1.09 7.32
C ASP A 185 -4.96 0.47 7.60
N PHE A 186 -5.55 0.85 8.73
CA PHE A 186 -6.82 0.26 9.18
C PHE A 186 -7.96 0.44 8.16
N VAL A 187 -8.09 1.60 7.53
CA VAL A 187 -9.21 1.85 6.61
C VAL A 187 -8.92 1.24 5.25
N LYS A 188 -7.70 1.44 4.75
CA LYS A 188 -7.34 1.00 3.40
C LYS A 188 -7.09 -0.49 3.31
N ASP A 189 -6.54 -1.11 4.33
CA ASP A 189 -6.21 -2.53 4.31
C ASP A 189 -7.30 -3.34 5.01
N ILE A 190 -7.62 -2.99 6.25
CA ILE A 190 -8.44 -3.85 7.12
C ILE A 190 -9.93 -3.70 6.79
N VAL A 191 -10.49 -2.50 6.87
CA VAL A 191 -11.91 -2.27 6.58
C VAL A 191 -12.23 -2.63 5.12
N ALA A 192 -11.38 -2.23 4.17
CA ALA A 192 -11.58 -2.54 2.76
C ALA A 192 -11.59 -4.04 2.47
N ALA A 193 -10.61 -4.79 2.98
CA ALA A 193 -10.55 -6.24 2.79
C ALA A 193 -11.71 -6.96 3.50
N LYS A 194 -12.07 -6.52 4.71
CA LYS A 194 -13.18 -7.10 5.47
C LYS A 194 -14.53 -6.91 4.76
N ASN A 195 -14.74 -5.74 4.15
CA ASN A 195 -15.93 -5.47 3.32
C ASN A 195 -16.02 -6.38 2.08
N MET A 196 -14.90 -6.98 1.68
CA MET A 196 -14.84 -7.99 0.62
C MET A 196 -14.91 -9.43 1.14
N GLY A 197 -15.23 -9.62 2.43
CA GLY A 197 -15.37 -10.94 3.06
C GLY A 197 -14.06 -11.65 3.37
N MET A 198 -12.91 -10.95 3.29
CA MET A 198 -11.59 -11.50 3.59
C MET A 198 -11.36 -11.59 5.10
N ARG A 199 -10.48 -12.50 5.53
CA ARG A 199 -9.86 -12.38 6.86
C ARG A 199 -8.82 -11.28 6.86
N THR A 200 -8.63 -10.62 8.00
CA THR A 200 -7.72 -9.48 8.11
C THR A 200 -6.79 -9.59 9.31
N VAL A 201 -5.53 -9.22 9.10
CA VAL A 201 -4.54 -9.07 10.18
C VAL A 201 -4.03 -7.63 10.15
N TRP A 202 -4.29 -6.89 11.23
CA TRP A 202 -3.80 -5.53 11.37
C TRP A 202 -2.39 -5.50 11.96
N ALA A 203 -1.40 -5.12 11.16
CA ALA A 203 0.01 -5.08 11.55
C ALA A 203 0.39 -3.66 12.03
N ARG A 204 0.61 -3.51 13.34
CA ARG A 204 0.84 -2.19 13.96
C ARG A 204 2.30 -1.79 14.10
N GLU A 205 3.24 -2.70 13.84
CA GLU A 205 4.68 -2.45 14.03
C GLU A 205 5.16 -1.16 13.34
N LEU A 206 4.75 -0.96 12.07
CA LEU A 206 5.11 0.21 11.27
C LEU A 206 4.32 1.48 11.63
N VAL A 207 3.22 1.35 12.38
CA VAL A 207 2.48 2.47 12.95
C VAL A 207 3.15 2.93 14.25
N GLN A 208 3.64 1.97 15.05
CA GLN A 208 4.30 2.21 16.34
C GLN A 208 5.74 2.72 16.22
N SER A 209 6.44 2.39 15.13
CA SER A 209 7.78 2.95 14.86
C SER A 209 7.69 4.44 14.50
N LYS A 210 6.69 4.83 13.70
CA LYS A 210 6.42 6.23 13.34
C LYS A 210 6.17 7.09 14.58
N THR A 211 5.39 6.60 15.55
CA THR A 211 5.13 7.34 16.80
C THR A 211 6.37 7.48 17.69
N LYS A 212 7.28 6.50 17.71
CA LYS A 212 8.53 6.57 18.51
C LYS A 212 9.61 7.46 17.91
N ASP A 213 9.73 7.51 16.58
CA ASP A 213 10.67 8.41 15.90
C ASP A 213 10.18 9.87 15.88
N ASP A 214 8.85 10.07 15.84
CA ASP A 214 8.24 11.38 15.97
C ASP A 214 8.49 12.00 17.36
N ASP A 215 8.51 11.21 18.44
CA ASP A 215 8.78 11.72 19.81
C ASP A 215 10.19 12.31 20.00
N LYS A 216 11.17 11.95 19.15
CA LYS A 216 12.52 12.56 19.19
C LYS A 216 12.68 13.78 18.29
N ALA A 217 11.81 13.96 17.29
CA ALA A 217 11.86 15.08 16.35
C ALA A 217 10.74 16.14 16.57
N LEU A 218 9.69 15.81 17.33
CA LEU A 218 8.51 16.65 17.57
C LEU A 218 8.36 17.03 19.05
N ALA A 219 9.27 17.83 19.60
CA ALA A 219 8.92 18.64 20.78
C ALA A 219 7.92 19.77 20.46
N THR A 220 7.48 19.93 19.21
CA THR A 220 6.61 21.05 18.78
C THR A 220 5.54 20.73 17.73
N LYS A 221 5.21 19.47 17.43
CA LYS A 221 4.04 19.15 16.58
C LYS A 221 3.26 17.97 17.16
N LYS A 222 1.94 18.03 17.04
CA LYS A 222 1.04 16.95 17.46
C LYS A 222 1.26 15.71 16.57
N PRO A 223 1.22 14.48 17.13
CA PRO A 223 1.40 13.24 16.37
C PRO A 223 0.34 13.14 15.26
N GLU A 224 0.76 12.69 14.08
CA GLU A 224 -0.04 12.85 12.85
C GLU A 224 -1.17 11.84 12.66
N ARG A 225 -1.32 10.81 13.51
CA ARG A 225 -2.54 9.96 13.55
C ARG A 225 -2.76 9.35 14.93
N THR A 226 -3.74 9.85 15.66
CA THR A 226 -4.15 9.28 16.96
C THR A 226 -5.36 8.35 16.81
N VAL A 227 -5.74 7.66 17.89
CA VAL A 227 -6.96 6.83 17.91
C VAL A 227 -8.19 7.67 17.57
N GLU A 228 -8.19 8.94 17.96
CA GLU A 228 -9.22 9.92 17.64
C GLU A 228 -9.30 10.22 16.13
N ASP A 229 -8.19 10.16 15.39
CA ASP A 229 -8.19 10.34 13.93
C ASP A 229 -8.78 9.12 13.22
N LEU A 230 -8.52 7.90 13.73
CA LEU A 230 -9.18 6.66 13.31
C LEU A 230 -10.69 6.73 13.55
N VAL A 231 -11.12 7.15 14.73
CA VAL A 231 -12.54 7.32 15.07
C VAL A 231 -13.20 8.36 14.17
N LYS A 232 -12.54 9.48 13.86
CA LYS A 232 -13.02 10.48 12.89
C LYS A 232 -13.12 9.94 11.47
N GLN A 233 -12.15 9.14 11.04
CA GLN A 233 -12.15 8.56 9.70
C GLN A 233 -13.27 7.51 9.56
N VAL A 234 -13.47 6.66 10.57
CA VAL A 234 -14.54 5.64 10.55
C VAL A 234 -15.93 6.26 10.73
N SER A 235 -16.08 7.27 11.59
CA SER A 235 -17.35 8.02 11.71
C SER A 235 -17.71 8.77 10.42
N SER A 236 -16.73 9.20 9.61
CA SER A 236 -16.98 9.80 8.29
C SER A 236 -17.50 8.81 7.24
N LEU A 237 -17.30 7.49 7.44
CA LEU A 237 -17.73 6.42 6.52
C LEU A 237 -19.22 6.04 6.67
N LYS A 238 -20.07 6.86 7.30
CA LYS A 238 -21.51 6.59 7.56
C LYS A 238 -21.79 5.32 8.39
N VAL A 239 -20.84 4.81 9.16
CA VAL A 239 -21.05 3.56 9.91
C VAL A 239 -21.69 3.77 11.28
N VAL A 240 -21.53 4.92 11.98
CA VAL A 240 -22.15 5.11 13.30
C VAL A 240 -22.53 6.58 13.61
N GLN A 241 -23.73 6.82 14.16
CA GLN A 241 -24.14 8.10 14.76
C GLN A 241 -23.46 8.29 16.13
N MET A 242 -22.68 9.36 16.29
CA MET A 242 -21.93 9.62 17.54
C MET A 242 -22.83 10.20 18.65
N GLN A 243 -22.74 9.63 19.86
CA GLN A 243 -23.03 10.33 21.11
C GLN A 243 -21.71 10.59 21.86
N VAL A 244 -21.62 11.77 22.48
CA VAL A 244 -20.39 12.31 23.09
C VAL A 244 -19.98 11.47 24.31
N GLY A 245 -18.75 10.93 24.28
CA GLY A 245 -18.12 10.24 25.43
C GLY A 245 -17.72 8.77 25.24
N ALA A 246 -17.77 8.22 24.01
CA ALA A 246 -17.55 6.79 23.74
C ALA A 246 -16.39 6.49 22.75
N GLU A 247 -15.38 7.35 22.66
CA GLU A 247 -14.36 7.25 21.58
C GLU A 247 -13.47 6.01 21.69
N ASP A 248 -12.99 5.66 22.89
CA ASP A 248 -12.14 4.46 23.09
C ASP A 248 -12.93 3.16 22.89
N TYR A 249 -14.17 3.11 23.37
CA TYR A 249 -15.05 1.94 23.21
C TYR A 249 -15.46 1.73 21.75
N LEU A 250 -15.70 2.81 21.01
CA LEU A 250 -16.00 2.73 19.58
C LEU A 250 -14.76 2.23 18.81
N ALA A 251 -13.57 2.73 19.15
CA ALA A 251 -12.34 2.29 18.52
C ALA A 251 -12.05 0.81 18.79
N GLU A 252 -12.28 0.34 20.02
CA GLU A 252 -12.12 -1.07 20.40
C GLU A 252 -13.17 -1.96 19.72
N SER A 253 -14.44 -1.56 19.73
CA SER A 253 -15.52 -2.28 19.05
C SER A 253 -15.33 -2.35 17.53
N LEU A 254 -14.86 -1.28 16.89
CA LEU A 254 -14.55 -1.28 15.46
C LEU A 254 -13.32 -2.16 15.14
N ARG A 255 -12.33 -2.20 16.03
CA ARG A 255 -11.20 -3.12 15.86
C ARG A 255 -11.66 -4.57 15.92
N GLU A 256 -12.46 -4.92 16.93
CA GLU A 256 -13.01 -6.26 17.08
C GLU A 256 -13.92 -6.67 15.92
N GLU A 257 -14.66 -5.72 15.34
CA GLU A 257 -15.56 -6.00 14.21
C GLU A 257 -14.79 -6.24 12.90
N PHE A 258 -13.71 -5.48 12.66
CA PHE A 258 -13.05 -5.45 11.35
C PHE A 258 -11.71 -6.19 11.26
N ALA A 259 -10.96 -6.31 12.36
CA ALA A 259 -9.67 -6.99 12.41
C ALA A 259 -9.83 -8.38 13.03
N ASP A 260 -9.67 -9.45 12.24
CA ASP A 260 -9.73 -10.82 12.77
C ASP A 260 -8.55 -11.14 13.70
N ALA A 261 -7.39 -10.51 13.46
CA ALA A 261 -6.27 -10.49 14.38
C ALA A 261 -5.52 -9.15 14.34
N VAL A 262 -4.81 -8.85 15.42
CA VAL A 262 -3.94 -7.69 15.54
C VAL A 262 -2.57 -8.13 16.00
N ILE A 263 -1.52 -7.70 15.29
CA ILE A 263 -0.14 -8.03 15.62
C ILE A 263 0.67 -6.75 15.83
N ASP A 264 1.49 -6.74 16.88
CA ASP A 264 2.40 -5.62 17.19
C ASP A 264 3.80 -5.82 16.62
N SER A 265 4.14 -7.07 16.29
CA SER A 265 5.31 -7.41 15.47
C SER A 265 4.90 -8.25 14.27
N PHE A 266 5.54 -8.00 13.13
CA PHE A 266 5.40 -8.83 11.93
C PHE A 266 5.95 -10.25 12.15
N ALA A 267 6.76 -10.48 13.19
CA ALA A 267 7.20 -11.82 13.61
C ALA A 267 6.02 -12.74 13.98
N ASP A 268 4.95 -12.18 14.54
CA ASP A 268 3.82 -12.93 15.09
C ASP A 268 2.85 -13.41 14.00
N LEU A 269 2.95 -12.85 12.79
CA LEU A 269 2.03 -13.16 11.69
C LEU A 269 2.01 -14.66 11.38
N ALA A 270 3.17 -15.31 11.35
CA ALA A 270 3.25 -16.73 11.04
C ALA A 270 2.47 -17.58 12.04
N ASP A 271 2.53 -17.25 13.33
CA ASP A 271 1.84 -18.03 14.36
C ASP A 271 0.33 -17.83 14.29
N VAL A 272 -0.14 -16.60 14.05
CA VAL A 272 -1.57 -16.30 13.82
C VAL A 272 -2.11 -17.11 12.64
N LEU A 273 -1.42 -17.11 11.50
CA LEU A 273 -1.89 -17.84 10.32
C LEU A 273 -1.86 -19.35 10.51
N MET A 274 -0.89 -19.87 11.26
CA MET A 274 -0.82 -21.30 11.59
C MET A 274 -1.91 -21.73 12.57
N GLU A 275 -2.30 -20.88 13.52
CA GLU A 275 -3.42 -21.13 14.44
C GLU A 275 -4.75 -21.17 13.68
N TRP A 276 -5.00 -20.21 12.79
CA TRP A 276 -6.21 -20.18 11.96
C TRP A 276 -6.37 -21.35 11.00
N HIS A 277 -5.26 -22.04 10.73
CA HIS A 277 -5.22 -23.20 9.87
C HIS A 277 -5.33 -24.53 10.64
N ALA A 278 -5.04 -24.54 11.95
CA ALA A 278 -5.07 -25.74 12.79
C ALA A 278 -6.52 -26.22 13.04
#